data_AF-A0A113S1I8-F1
#
_entry.id   AF-A0A113S1I8-F1
#
_cell.length_a   1.000
_cell.length_b   1.000
_cell.length_c   1.000
_cell.angle_alpha   90.00
_cell.angle_beta   90.00
_cell.angle_gamma   90.00
#
_symmetry.space_group_name_H-M   'P 1'
#
loop_
_entity.id
_entity.type
_entity.pdbx_description
1 polymer ?
#
loop_
_entity_poly.entity_id
_entity_poly.type
_entity_poly.pdbx_seq_one_letter_code
_entity_poly.pdbx_strand_id
1 'polypeptide(L)'
;MSTYGTLLKVTTFGESHGKGIGCVIDGFLPNITINFEEIQKQLNRRKPNQSKLTSNRNEPDKLIVLSGFDDNKTLGTPITFLIENEDVKKDLYSNFINIPRPGHGDYTYFMKYNVKNKSGSSRFSGRETATRVAAGSCIEQWLKNYYNIHIISYVYSVGNIKIPKLVNEMFENNPPSREIIDKYGCVKYNKDKKIFMDYFNNIYDLDGILTSSEKEENNIQCNNKTIIIHNNEWISLQTRCPHPYTAVQICSCILKIKNKGDSIGGIATCVIQNIPIGIGEPIFDKLESELGKVILSIPAIKGIEFGSGFNGSYMLGSEHNDLFAPLEKNKTKNSYLNEENKCVNSNINEIKEEHQYEQVKKELEINNTNDDKKKKKFCENEYEGKNISNKYCTMSNKHKLLITKSNNCGGILAGISTGNNVIFRSAIKPVSSIQIEKETSDFEGELCTLRVKGMHDCCILPRIPPVIEASSYIVVGDMILRQVSKYGDKNLPSISSYIKYNNDEN
;
A
#
# COMPACT_ATOMS: atom_id res chain seq x y z
N MET A 1 8.79 -22.45 -5.85
CA MET A 1 8.25 -22.03 -7.15
C MET A 1 8.46 -20.53 -7.28
N SER A 2 8.85 -20.06 -8.46
CA SER A 2 9.23 -18.64 -8.69
C SER A 2 8.22 -17.87 -9.54
N THR A 3 7.10 -18.52 -9.89
CA THR A 3 6.05 -17.99 -10.76
C THR A 3 4.73 -17.95 -10.00
N TYR A 4 3.99 -16.86 -10.19
CA TYR A 4 2.62 -16.72 -9.76
C TYR A 4 1.72 -16.42 -10.96
N GLY A 5 0.45 -16.86 -10.90
CA GLY A 5 -0.59 -16.59 -11.89
C GLY A 5 -0.89 -17.77 -12.83
N THR A 6 -2.02 -17.68 -13.55
CA THR A 6 -2.51 -18.75 -14.43
C THR A 6 -2.53 -18.33 -15.90
N LEU A 7 -3.18 -17.22 -16.25
CA LEU A 7 -3.17 -16.67 -17.61
C LEU A 7 -2.14 -15.55 -17.72
N LEU A 8 -2.09 -14.67 -16.71
CA LEU A 8 -1.04 -13.68 -16.54
C LEU A 8 -0.05 -14.17 -15.50
N LYS A 9 1.16 -14.53 -15.94
CA LYS A 9 2.17 -15.14 -15.09
C LYS A 9 3.31 -14.18 -14.83
N VAL A 10 3.65 -13.99 -13.56
CA VAL A 10 4.84 -13.23 -13.15
C VAL A 10 5.85 -14.20 -12.56
N THR A 11 7.01 -14.30 -13.20
CA THR A 11 8.15 -15.10 -12.75
C THR A 11 9.26 -14.20 -12.27
N THR A 12 9.77 -14.40 -11.04
CA THR A 12 10.86 -13.59 -10.48
C THR A 12 12.17 -14.38 -10.41
N PHE A 13 13.30 -13.73 -10.72
CA PHE A 13 14.63 -14.35 -10.72
C PHE A 13 15.70 -13.45 -10.10
N GLY A 14 16.84 -14.05 -9.78
CA GLY A 14 18.01 -13.39 -9.22
C GLY A 14 18.06 -13.34 -7.69
N GLU A 15 19.26 -13.13 -7.19
CA GLU A 15 19.60 -13.10 -5.77
C GLU A 15 20.01 -11.70 -5.33
N SER A 16 19.84 -11.38 -4.05
CA SER A 16 20.15 -10.04 -3.53
C SER A 16 21.62 -9.63 -3.65
N HIS A 17 22.54 -10.59 -3.80
CA HIS A 17 23.98 -10.34 -3.97
C HIS A 17 24.50 -10.87 -5.33
N GLY A 18 23.60 -11.23 -6.24
CA GLY A 18 23.94 -11.51 -7.63
C GLY A 18 24.16 -10.22 -8.43
N LYS A 19 24.38 -10.32 -9.74
CA LYS A 19 24.53 -9.16 -10.64
C LYS A 19 23.26 -8.30 -10.73
N GLY A 20 22.10 -8.92 -10.57
CA GLY A 20 20.82 -8.25 -10.59
C GLY A 20 19.68 -9.20 -10.23
N ILE A 21 18.49 -8.63 -10.17
CA ILE A 21 17.21 -9.32 -9.99
C ILE A 21 16.31 -8.93 -11.16
N GLY A 22 15.32 -9.74 -11.48
CA GLY A 22 14.38 -9.39 -12.54
C GLY A 22 13.09 -10.18 -12.49
N CYS A 23 12.21 -9.84 -13.42
CA CYS A 23 10.98 -10.57 -13.62
C CYS A 23 10.64 -10.74 -15.11
N VAL A 24 9.88 -11.80 -15.39
CA VAL A 24 9.23 -12.04 -16.67
C VAL A 24 7.72 -12.00 -16.44
N ILE A 25 7.01 -11.20 -17.22
CA ILE A 25 5.55 -11.14 -17.27
C ILE A 25 5.11 -11.81 -18.57
N ASP A 26 4.45 -12.96 -18.45
CA ASP A 26 3.94 -13.74 -19.57
C ASP A 26 2.40 -13.70 -19.59
N GLY A 27 1.81 -13.71 -20.79
CA GLY A 27 0.36 -13.55 -20.99
C GLY A 27 -0.15 -12.10 -20.83
N PHE A 28 0.74 -11.10 -20.91
CA PHE A 28 0.34 -9.68 -20.93
C PHE A 28 -0.26 -9.29 -22.29
N LEU A 29 -1.18 -8.33 -22.30
CA LEU A 29 -1.90 -7.91 -23.50
C LEU A 29 -0.99 -7.19 -24.51
N PRO A 30 -1.19 -7.37 -25.83
CA PRO A 30 -0.52 -6.57 -26.86
C PRO A 30 -1.12 -5.17 -26.97
N ASN A 31 -0.36 -4.25 -27.58
CA ASN A 31 -0.75 -2.88 -27.93
C ASN A 31 -1.18 -2.01 -26.73
N ILE A 32 -0.61 -2.26 -25.56
CA ILE A 32 -0.77 -1.40 -24.38
C ILE A 32 0.44 -0.47 -24.30
N THR A 33 0.19 0.85 -24.26
CA THR A 33 1.23 1.84 -24.02
C THR A 33 1.63 1.85 -22.54
N ILE A 34 2.90 1.66 -22.24
CA ILE A 34 3.48 1.63 -20.90
C ILE A 34 4.42 2.82 -20.69
N ASN A 35 4.18 3.58 -19.63
CA ASN A 35 5.09 4.61 -19.16
C ASN A 35 6.10 4.00 -18.17
N PHE A 36 7.36 3.90 -18.60
CA PHE A 36 8.44 3.36 -17.77
C PHE A 36 8.81 4.28 -16.58
N GLU A 37 8.58 5.59 -16.68
CA GLU A 37 8.82 6.53 -15.58
C GLU A 37 7.87 6.28 -14.40
N GLU A 38 6.62 5.92 -14.69
CA GLU A 38 5.66 5.54 -13.64
C GLU A 38 6.09 4.27 -12.92
N ILE A 39 6.62 3.27 -13.64
CA ILE A 39 7.20 2.07 -13.01
C ILE A 39 8.39 2.46 -12.13
N GLN A 40 9.26 3.36 -12.61
CA GLN A 40 10.40 3.84 -11.84
C GLN A 40 9.97 4.62 -10.59
N LYS A 41 8.89 5.41 -10.64
CA LYS A 41 8.31 6.08 -9.46
C LYS A 41 7.87 5.08 -8.39
N GLN A 42 7.25 3.97 -8.79
CA GLN A 42 6.85 2.92 -7.85
C GLN A 42 8.04 2.16 -7.25
N LEU A 43 9.05 1.86 -8.07
CA LEU A 43 10.34 1.34 -7.56
C LEU A 43 10.96 2.31 -6.57
N ASN A 44 10.95 3.62 -6.87
CA ASN A 44 11.44 4.65 -5.97
C ASN A 44 10.69 4.64 -4.63
N ARG A 45 9.35 4.47 -4.62
CA ARG A 45 8.53 4.35 -3.39
C ARG A 45 8.91 3.15 -2.53
N ARG A 46 9.43 2.07 -3.10
CA ARG A 46 9.88 0.86 -2.39
C ARG A 46 11.31 0.96 -1.83
N LYS A 47 12.17 1.79 -2.44
CA LYS A 47 13.62 1.83 -2.17
C LYS A 47 13.95 1.95 -0.67
N PRO A 48 15.03 1.30 -0.22
CA PRO A 48 15.64 1.63 1.06
C PRO A 48 16.20 3.06 1.02
N ASN A 49 16.53 3.63 2.18
CA ASN A 49 17.20 4.91 2.31
C ASN A 49 16.41 6.14 1.81
N GLN A 50 15.09 6.06 1.70
CA GLN A 50 14.24 7.26 1.54
C GLN A 50 14.31 8.18 2.77
N SER A 51 14.72 7.62 3.92
CA SER A 51 14.90 8.33 5.16
C SER A 51 15.84 7.59 6.11
N LYS A 52 16.31 8.29 7.15
CA LYS A 52 17.07 7.70 8.27
C LYS A 52 16.28 6.64 9.06
N LEU A 53 15.00 6.38 8.77
CA LEU A 53 14.23 5.28 9.38
C LEU A 53 14.54 3.92 8.74
N THR A 54 14.87 3.92 7.45
CA THR A 54 15.14 2.71 6.67
C THR A 54 16.65 2.44 6.57
N SER A 55 17.03 1.27 6.04
CA SER A 55 18.42 0.86 5.85
C SER A 55 19.11 1.83 4.90
N ASN A 56 20.37 2.19 5.16
CA ASN A 56 21.11 3.15 4.33
C ASN A 56 21.70 2.51 3.04
N ARG A 57 21.16 1.39 2.56
CA ARG A 57 21.61 0.78 1.30
C ARG A 57 21.28 1.71 0.14
N ASN A 58 22.24 1.94 -0.74
CA ASN A 58 22.03 2.79 -1.91
C ASN A 58 21.78 1.92 -3.15
N GLU A 59 20.56 1.40 -3.26
CA GLU A 59 20.11 0.64 -4.43
C GLU A 59 19.26 1.57 -5.29
N PRO A 60 19.75 2.03 -6.47
CA PRO A 60 19.01 2.97 -7.30
C PRO A 60 17.83 2.32 -8.04
N ASP A 61 17.57 1.02 -7.86
CA ASP A 61 16.49 0.24 -8.48
C ASP A 61 16.17 0.70 -9.90
N LYS A 62 17.20 0.86 -10.73
CA LYS A 62 17.02 1.36 -12.08
C LYS A 62 16.36 0.27 -12.92
N LEU A 63 15.22 0.59 -13.52
CA LEU A 63 14.53 -0.31 -14.42
C LEU A 63 15.31 -0.43 -15.74
N ILE A 64 15.61 -1.67 -16.14
CA ILE A 64 16.12 -2.02 -17.46
C ILE A 64 15.08 -2.89 -18.14
N VAL A 65 14.64 -2.48 -19.33
CA VAL A 65 13.69 -3.22 -20.16
C VAL A 65 14.46 -4.11 -21.12
N LEU A 66 14.22 -5.42 -21.10
CA LEU A 66 14.96 -6.39 -21.92
C LEU A 66 14.13 -6.93 -23.11
N SER A 67 12.81 -7.07 -22.95
CA SER A 67 11.93 -7.64 -23.99
C SER A 67 10.47 -7.23 -23.80
N GLY A 68 9.64 -7.53 -24.81
CA GLY A 68 8.18 -7.43 -24.76
C GLY A 68 7.59 -6.12 -25.27
N PHE A 69 8.42 -5.24 -25.82
CA PHE A 69 8.03 -3.91 -26.29
C PHE A 69 8.57 -3.58 -27.68
N ASP A 70 7.79 -2.83 -28.43
CA ASP A 70 8.22 -1.98 -29.54
C ASP A 70 8.03 -0.52 -29.09
N ASP A 71 9.15 0.20 -28.93
CA ASP A 71 9.25 1.42 -28.13
C ASP A 71 8.63 1.25 -26.71
N ASN A 72 7.44 1.82 -26.50
CA ASN A 72 6.70 1.77 -25.24
C ASN A 72 5.38 1.00 -25.35
N LYS A 73 5.12 0.33 -26.48
CA LYS A 73 3.93 -0.49 -26.69
C LYS A 73 4.24 -1.96 -26.50
N THR A 74 3.40 -2.65 -25.75
CA THR A 74 3.55 -4.09 -25.53
C THR A 74 3.29 -4.89 -26.79
N LEU A 75 4.06 -5.95 -27.01
CA LEU A 75 3.93 -6.82 -28.19
C LEU A 75 3.00 -8.02 -27.96
N GLY A 76 2.56 -8.25 -26.73
CA GLY A 76 1.88 -9.50 -26.32
C GLY A 76 2.82 -10.69 -26.14
N THR A 77 4.12 -10.50 -26.37
CA THR A 77 5.19 -11.44 -26.05
C THR A 77 5.69 -11.23 -24.61
N PRO A 78 6.48 -12.16 -24.04
CA PRO A 78 6.97 -12.02 -22.67
C PRO A 78 7.73 -10.72 -22.43
N ILE A 79 7.29 -9.96 -21.42
CA ILE A 79 7.93 -8.73 -20.96
C ILE A 79 8.98 -9.08 -19.93
N THR A 80 10.20 -8.60 -20.10
CA THR A 80 11.29 -8.86 -19.14
C THR A 80 11.86 -7.56 -18.61
N PHE A 81 11.90 -7.45 -17.28
CA PHE A 81 12.57 -6.36 -16.57
C PHE A 81 13.77 -6.88 -15.78
N LEU A 82 14.84 -6.10 -15.78
CA LEU A 82 16.07 -6.31 -15.01
C LEU A 82 16.33 -5.10 -14.12
N ILE A 83 16.80 -5.35 -12.91
CA ILE A 83 17.26 -4.36 -11.95
C ILE A 83 18.64 -4.81 -11.46
N GLU A 84 19.68 -4.02 -11.77
CA GLU A 84 21.05 -4.34 -11.36
C GLU A 84 21.26 -4.09 -9.86
N ASN A 85 22.17 -4.86 -9.27
CA ASN A 85 22.60 -4.68 -7.88
C ASN A 85 23.94 -3.93 -7.86
N GLU A 86 23.94 -2.66 -7.45
CA GLU A 86 25.16 -1.84 -7.42
C GLU A 86 25.90 -1.90 -6.07
N ASP A 87 25.20 -2.09 -4.95
CA ASP A 87 25.76 -2.07 -3.57
C ASP A 87 26.08 -3.48 -3.03
N VAL A 88 26.79 -4.30 -3.81
CA VAL A 88 27.17 -5.68 -3.39
C VAL A 88 28.42 -5.64 -2.50
N LYS A 89 28.25 -5.29 -1.22
CA LYS A 89 29.31 -5.43 -0.21
C LYS A 89 29.44 -6.89 0.23
N LYS A 90 30.36 -7.63 -0.41
CA LYS A 90 30.59 -9.07 -0.15
C LYS A 90 31.16 -9.36 1.25
N ASP A 91 31.84 -8.40 1.87
CA ASP A 91 32.67 -8.65 3.06
C ASP A 91 31.96 -8.50 4.42
N LEU A 92 30.70 -8.03 4.46
CA LEU A 92 29.98 -7.77 5.72
C LEU A 92 29.24 -8.98 6.30
N TYR A 93 29.13 -10.09 5.56
CA TYR A 93 28.31 -11.26 5.94
C TYR A 93 29.12 -12.53 6.22
N SER A 94 30.45 -12.48 6.10
CA SER A 94 31.36 -13.63 6.24
C SER A 94 31.42 -14.21 7.65
N ASN A 95 31.21 -13.40 8.69
CA ASN A 95 31.45 -13.79 10.08
C ASN A 95 30.36 -14.69 10.69
N PHE A 96 29.21 -14.89 10.03
CA PHE A 96 28.08 -15.67 10.57
C PHE A 96 27.44 -16.63 9.57
N ILE A 97 28.16 -17.00 8.49
CA ILE A 97 27.65 -17.95 7.48
C ILE A 97 27.21 -19.29 8.10
N ASN A 98 27.81 -19.67 9.23
CA ASN A 98 27.55 -20.93 9.91
C ASN A 98 26.47 -20.84 10.99
N ILE A 99 25.84 -19.68 11.21
CA ILE A 99 24.79 -19.50 12.22
C ILE A 99 23.48 -19.10 11.54
N PRO A 100 22.42 -19.93 11.57
CA PRO A 100 21.12 -19.53 11.04
C PRO A 100 20.54 -18.37 11.86
N ARG A 101 20.13 -17.27 11.21
CA ARG A 101 19.58 -16.12 11.93
C ARG A 101 18.17 -16.44 12.46
N PRO A 102 17.90 -16.27 13.76
CA PRO A 102 16.58 -16.51 14.34
C PRO A 102 15.47 -15.71 13.63
N GLY A 103 14.42 -16.40 13.19
CA GLY A 103 13.31 -15.80 12.46
C GLY A 103 13.55 -15.57 10.96
N HIS A 104 14.74 -15.84 10.43
CA HIS A 104 14.98 -15.95 8.99
C HIS A 104 14.73 -17.37 8.47
N GLY A 105 14.74 -17.51 7.14
CA GLY A 105 14.63 -18.80 6.46
C GLY A 105 15.96 -19.55 6.31
N ASP A 106 17.02 -19.15 7.00
CA ASP A 106 18.38 -19.70 6.79
C ASP A 106 18.42 -21.21 7.06
N TYR A 107 17.92 -21.63 8.22
CA TYR A 107 17.87 -23.04 8.61
C TYR A 107 16.97 -23.88 7.68
N THR A 108 15.74 -23.43 7.45
CA THR A 108 14.79 -24.16 6.61
C THR A 108 15.23 -24.24 5.15
N TYR A 109 15.91 -23.21 4.65
CA TYR A 109 16.49 -23.23 3.31
C TYR A 109 17.63 -24.25 3.22
N PHE A 110 18.53 -24.27 4.20
CA PHE A 110 19.61 -25.25 4.26
C PHE A 110 19.06 -26.68 4.35
N MET A 111 18.13 -26.95 5.26
CA MET A 111 17.52 -28.28 5.41
C MET A 111 16.76 -28.73 4.15
N LYS A 112 16.16 -27.80 3.41
CA LYS A 112 15.41 -28.11 2.19
C LYS A 112 16.29 -28.38 0.98
N TYR A 113 17.36 -27.60 0.80
CA TYR A 113 18.14 -27.59 -0.43
C TYR A 113 19.58 -28.07 -0.26
N ASN A 114 20.03 -28.30 0.96
CA ASN A 114 21.40 -28.67 1.32
C ASN A 114 22.47 -27.71 0.77
N VAL A 115 22.14 -26.41 0.70
CA VAL A 115 23.02 -25.35 0.20
C VAL A 115 23.05 -24.20 1.20
N LYS A 116 24.24 -23.86 1.69
CA LYS A 116 24.50 -22.65 2.50
C LYS A 116 24.82 -21.48 1.57
N ASN A 117 23.99 -20.43 1.58
CA ASN A 117 24.28 -19.24 0.78
C ASN A 117 25.20 -18.28 1.54
N LYS A 118 26.41 -18.06 1.02
CA LYS A 118 27.43 -17.17 1.63
C LYS A 118 26.99 -15.70 1.75
N SER A 119 25.93 -15.33 1.06
CA SER A 119 25.41 -13.96 0.99
C SER A 119 24.18 -13.72 1.89
N GLY A 120 23.86 -14.66 2.79
CA GLY A 120 22.70 -14.57 3.68
C GLY A 120 21.40 -14.97 2.99
N SER A 121 20.36 -14.12 3.07
CA SER A 121 18.99 -14.48 2.64
C SER A 121 18.83 -14.76 1.15
N SER A 122 19.75 -14.25 0.30
CA SER A 122 19.78 -14.52 -1.14
C SER A 122 18.40 -14.43 -1.83
N ARG A 123 17.82 -15.56 -2.27
CA ARG A 123 16.56 -15.64 -3.01
C ARG A 123 15.30 -15.32 -2.20
N PHE A 124 15.34 -15.49 -0.87
CA PHE A 124 14.24 -15.13 0.04
C PHE A 124 14.46 -13.77 0.73
N SER A 125 15.38 -12.96 0.19
CA SER A 125 15.58 -11.57 0.59
C SER A 125 14.40 -10.69 0.19
N GLY A 126 14.12 -9.65 0.98
CA GLY A 126 13.17 -8.59 0.61
C GLY A 126 13.58 -7.83 -0.68
N ARG A 127 14.82 -8.00 -1.16
CA ARG A 127 15.28 -7.48 -2.46
C ARG A 127 14.41 -7.96 -3.63
N GLU A 128 13.91 -9.19 -3.58
CA GLU A 128 13.04 -9.75 -4.61
C GLU A 128 11.77 -8.92 -4.83
N THR A 129 11.25 -8.26 -3.78
CA THR A 129 10.02 -7.47 -3.87
C THR A 129 10.11 -6.31 -4.88
N ALA A 130 11.31 -5.85 -5.23
CA ALA A 130 11.48 -4.86 -6.30
C ALA A 130 10.99 -5.38 -7.66
N THR A 131 11.19 -6.66 -7.93
CA THR A 131 10.71 -7.30 -9.17
C THR A 131 9.19 -7.39 -9.21
N ARG A 132 8.55 -7.61 -8.04
CA ARG A 132 7.09 -7.55 -7.90
C ARG A 132 6.55 -6.16 -8.13
N VAL A 133 7.23 -5.13 -7.60
CA VAL A 133 6.88 -3.72 -7.84
C VAL A 133 6.97 -3.40 -9.32
N ALA A 134 8.06 -3.75 -9.99
CA ALA A 134 8.20 -3.54 -11.44
C ALA A 134 7.06 -4.21 -12.23
N ALA A 135 6.77 -5.48 -11.95
CA ALA A 135 5.71 -6.22 -12.63
C ALA A 135 4.31 -5.66 -12.35
N GLY A 136 3.97 -5.47 -11.09
CA GLY A 136 2.67 -4.94 -10.67
C GLY A 136 2.42 -3.53 -11.17
N SER A 137 3.43 -2.67 -11.23
CA SER A 137 3.30 -1.31 -11.80
C SER A 137 3.17 -1.28 -13.31
N CYS A 138 3.67 -2.29 -14.03
CA CYS A 138 3.37 -2.46 -15.45
C CYS A 138 1.89 -2.88 -15.64
N ILE A 139 1.42 -3.83 -14.83
CA ILE A 139 0.05 -4.34 -14.86
C ILE A 139 -0.97 -3.27 -14.42
N GLU A 140 -0.60 -2.45 -13.43
CA GLU A 140 -1.39 -1.32 -12.96
C GLU A 140 -1.82 -0.40 -14.09
N GLN A 141 -0.93 -0.09 -15.04
CA GLN A 141 -1.25 0.86 -16.11
C GLN A 141 -2.37 0.37 -17.01
N TRP A 142 -2.39 -0.93 -17.32
CA TRP A 142 -3.50 -1.54 -18.04
C TRP A 142 -4.79 -1.48 -17.20
N LEU A 143 -4.74 -1.94 -15.95
CA LEU A 143 -5.95 -2.03 -15.11
C LEU A 143 -6.55 -0.65 -14.80
N LYS A 144 -5.72 0.36 -14.59
CA LYS A 144 -6.13 1.75 -14.39
C LYS A 144 -6.79 2.32 -15.64
N ASN A 145 -6.20 2.10 -16.82
CA ASN A 145 -6.71 2.71 -18.05
C ASN A 145 -8.00 2.07 -18.56
N TYR A 146 -8.17 0.75 -18.37
CA TYR A 146 -9.31 0.01 -18.92
C TYR A 146 -10.44 -0.18 -17.92
N TYR A 147 -10.14 -0.35 -16.63
CA TYR A 147 -11.13 -0.63 -15.59
C TYR A 147 -11.20 0.44 -14.51
N ASN A 148 -10.36 1.47 -14.56
CA ASN A 148 -10.27 2.52 -13.53
C ASN A 148 -10.00 1.94 -12.11
N ILE A 149 -9.27 0.81 -12.04
CA ILE A 149 -8.93 0.15 -10.78
C ILE A 149 -7.76 0.88 -10.12
N HIS A 150 -7.96 1.28 -8.86
CA HIS A 150 -6.92 1.89 -8.04
C HIS A 150 -6.67 1.01 -6.81
N ILE A 151 -5.43 0.60 -6.61
CA ILE A 151 -5.00 -0.15 -5.44
C ILE A 151 -4.07 0.72 -4.61
N ILE A 152 -4.51 1.02 -3.40
CA ILE A 152 -3.85 1.92 -2.47
C ILE A 152 -3.52 1.15 -1.20
N SER A 153 -2.31 1.32 -0.68
CA SER A 153 -1.93 0.79 0.62
C SER A 153 -1.25 1.84 1.48
N TYR A 154 -1.41 1.71 2.79
CA TYR A 154 -0.81 2.60 3.77
C TYR A 154 -0.49 1.89 5.08
N VAL A 155 0.40 2.48 5.88
CA VAL A 155 0.73 1.99 7.22
C VAL A 155 -0.39 2.38 8.18
N TYR A 156 -1.06 1.38 8.76
CA TYR A 156 -2.12 1.55 9.75
C TYR A 156 -1.56 1.62 11.17
N SER A 157 -0.56 0.78 11.48
CA SER A 157 0.04 0.75 12.81
C SER A 157 1.51 0.33 12.81
N VAL A 158 2.23 0.75 13.84
CA VAL A 158 3.56 0.24 14.22
C VAL A 158 3.58 0.01 15.73
N GLY A 159 3.81 -1.24 16.13
CA GLY A 159 3.60 -1.66 17.52
C GLY A 159 2.18 -1.34 18.00
N ASN A 160 2.08 -0.63 19.12
CA ASN A 160 0.79 -0.25 19.73
C ASN A 160 0.25 1.09 19.20
N ILE A 161 1.01 1.80 18.37
CA ILE A 161 0.60 3.09 17.80
C ILE A 161 -0.15 2.81 16.50
N LYS A 162 -1.41 3.24 16.43
CA LYS A 162 -2.30 2.96 15.29
C LYS A 162 -3.15 4.19 14.95
N ILE A 163 -3.59 4.26 13.69
CA ILE A 163 -4.56 5.25 13.26
C ILE A 163 -5.86 5.05 14.08
N PRO A 164 -6.51 6.12 14.57
CA PRO A 164 -7.80 6.02 15.25
C PRO A 164 -8.84 5.28 14.41
N LYS A 165 -9.70 4.48 15.07
CA LYS A 165 -10.66 3.59 14.38
C LYS A 165 -11.53 4.34 13.36
N LEU A 166 -12.15 5.44 13.77
CA LEU A 166 -13.01 6.25 12.92
C LEU A 166 -12.27 6.81 11.69
N VAL A 167 -11.04 7.30 11.88
CA VAL A 167 -10.19 7.80 10.78
C VAL A 167 -9.83 6.67 9.80
N ASN A 168 -9.52 5.48 10.32
CA ASN A 168 -9.23 4.35 9.46
C ASN A 168 -10.47 3.87 8.67
N GLU A 169 -11.66 3.86 9.28
CA GLU A 169 -12.92 3.57 8.57
C GLU A 169 -13.19 4.59 7.45
N MET A 170 -12.90 5.87 7.69
CA MET A 170 -12.96 6.91 6.64
C MET A 170 -12.01 6.61 5.48
N PHE A 171 -10.76 6.20 5.77
CA PHE A 171 -9.78 5.83 4.75
C PHE A 171 -10.12 4.51 4.03
N GLU A 172 -10.75 3.54 4.69
CA GLU A 172 -11.19 2.30 4.04
C GLU A 172 -12.35 2.54 3.06
N ASN A 173 -13.24 3.48 3.40
CA ASN A 173 -14.33 3.91 2.52
C ASN A 173 -13.84 4.81 1.37
N ASN A 174 -12.99 5.78 1.69
CA ASN A 174 -12.45 6.77 0.76
C ASN A 174 -10.92 6.88 0.95
N PRO A 175 -10.15 5.96 0.35
CA PRO A 175 -8.71 5.93 0.56
C PRO A 175 -8.04 7.20 0.01
N PRO A 176 -7.09 7.79 0.77
CA PRO A 176 -6.30 8.90 0.27
C PRO A 176 -5.44 8.44 -0.92
N SER A 177 -5.14 9.35 -1.85
CA SER A 177 -4.25 9.01 -2.97
C SER A 177 -2.84 8.67 -2.47
N ARG A 178 -2.06 7.97 -3.32
CA ARG A 178 -0.65 7.65 -3.00
C ARG A 178 0.17 8.90 -2.73
N GLU A 179 -0.09 9.98 -3.46
CA GLU A 179 0.55 11.28 -3.26
C GLU A 179 0.22 11.87 -1.89
N ILE A 180 -1.05 11.79 -1.46
CA ILE A 180 -1.46 12.26 -0.13
C ILE A 180 -0.82 11.39 0.95
N ILE A 181 -0.84 10.06 0.81
CA ILE A 181 -0.19 9.14 1.76
C ILE A 181 1.30 9.47 1.87
N ASP A 182 1.97 9.67 0.73
CA ASP A 182 3.39 9.95 0.73
C ASP A 182 3.71 11.34 1.31
N LYS A 183 2.84 12.33 1.09
CA LYS A 183 2.98 13.70 1.63
C LYS A 183 2.71 13.76 3.13
N TYR A 184 1.60 13.17 3.60
CA TYR A 184 1.17 13.23 4.99
C TYR A 184 1.97 12.27 5.88
N GLY A 185 2.48 11.18 5.30
CA GLY A 185 3.39 10.26 5.97
C GLY A 185 4.84 10.77 6.09
N CYS A 186 5.15 11.95 5.56
CA CYS A 186 6.46 12.56 5.62
C CYS A 186 6.59 13.42 6.88
N VAL A 187 7.46 12.98 7.80
CA VAL A 187 7.75 13.67 9.07
C VAL A 187 9.12 14.31 8.97
N LYS A 188 9.24 15.60 9.32
CA LYS A 188 10.56 16.24 9.42
C LYS A 188 11.10 16.09 10.84
N TYR A 189 12.38 15.74 10.97
CA TYR A 189 13.05 15.57 12.25
C TYR A 189 14.26 16.49 12.35
N ASN A 190 14.31 17.28 13.43
CA ASN A 190 15.46 18.11 13.76
C ASN A 190 16.26 17.42 14.89
N LYS A 191 17.45 16.92 14.55
CA LYS A 191 18.27 16.15 15.49
C LYS A 191 18.79 16.99 16.65
N ASP A 192 19.18 18.23 16.40
CA ASP A 192 19.78 19.11 17.41
C ASP A 192 18.73 19.60 18.40
N LYS A 193 17.56 20.00 17.89
CA LYS A 193 16.43 20.44 18.69
C LYS A 193 15.65 19.27 19.30
N LYS A 194 15.87 18.03 18.84
CA LYS A 194 15.17 16.83 19.30
C LYS A 194 13.63 16.95 19.17
N ILE A 195 13.18 17.52 18.05
CA ILE A 195 11.75 17.72 17.75
C ILE A 195 11.38 17.12 16.39
N PHE A 196 10.11 16.76 16.25
CA PHE A 196 9.51 16.42 14.98
C PHE A 196 8.57 17.52 14.51
N MET A 197 8.32 17.54 13.20
CA MET A 197 7.33 18.38 12.58
C MET A 197 6.51 17.56 11.58
N ASP A 198 5.19 17.64 11.68
CA ASP A 198 4.29 16.95 10.76
C ASP A 198 4.10 17.74 9.45
N TYR A 199 3.18 17.28 8.61
CA TYR A 199 2.84 17.93 7.35
C TYR A 199 2.20 19.33 7.54
N PHE A 200 1.47 19.55 8.62
CA PHE A 200 0.80 20.80 8.95
C PHE A 200 1.67 21.74 9.80
N ASN A 201 2.99 21.48 9.82
CA ASN A 201 3.98 22.21 10.61
C ASN A 201 3.72 22.22 12.13
N ASN A 202 2.91 21.29 12.64
CA ASN A 202 2.78 21.09 14.08
C ASN A 202 4.09 20.52 14.63
N ILE A 203 4.50 20.97 15.81
CA ILE A 203 5.75 20.57 16.45
C ILE A 203 5.48 19.56 17.56
N TYR A 204 6.33 18.54 17.63
CA TYR A 204 6.24 17.45 18.59
C TYR A 204 7.59 17.21 19.26
N ASP A 205 7.54 16.75 20.51
CA ASP A 205 8.72 16.31 21.25
C ASP A 205 9.24 14.93 20.80
N LEU A 206 10.29 14.43 21.45
CA LEU A 206 10.83 13.09 21.17
C LEU A 206 9.86 11.96 21.48
N ASP A 207 8.82 12.20 22.28
CA ASP A 207 7.79 11.22 22.61
C ASP A 207 6.65 11.19 21.59
N GLY A 208 6.68 12.10 20.62
CA GLY A 208 5.64 12.24 19.60
C GLY A 208 4.39 12.92 20.16
N ILE A 209 4.53 13.67 21.26
CA ILE A 209 3.47 14.44 21.88
C ILE A 209 3.51 15.85 21.27
N LEU A 210 2.33 16.35 20.91
CA LEU A 210 2.16 17.68 20.32
C LEU A 210 2.55 18.75 21.35
N THR A 211 3.49 19.64 21.00
CA THR A 211 3.96 20.71 21.87
C THR A 211 3.47 22.09 21.43
N SER A 212 3.32 22.33 20.13
CA SER A 212 2.79 23.58 19.59
C SER A 212 2.17 23.36 18.21
N SER A 213 1.18 24.19 17.86
CA SER A 213 0.53 24.20 16.55
C SER A 213 0.67 25.60 15.92
N GLU A 214 0.80 25.68 14.59
CA GLU A 214 0.94 26.98 13.87
C GLU A 214 -0.25 27.94 14.07
N LYS A 215 -1.36 27.50 14.67
CA LYS A 215 -2.48 28.40 15.02
C LYS A 215 -2.16 29.36 16.17
N GLU A 216 -0.99 29.25 16.81
CA GLU A 216 -0.52 30.18 17.85
C GLU A 216 0.61 31.13 17.41
N GLU A 217 0.92 31.22 16.11
CA GLU A 217 1.83 32.26 15.61
C GLU A 217 1.07 33.51 15.14
N ASN A 218 0.53 34.23 16.11
CA ASN A 218 0.50 35.70 16.06
C ASN A 218 0.84 36.36 17.40
N ASN A 219 1.22 35.60 18.44
CA ASN A 219 1.76 36.18 19.67
C ASN A 219 2.64 35.15 20.42
N ILE A 220 3.85 34.92 19.91
CA ILE A 220 4.92 34.34 20.74
C ILE A 220 5.91 35.47 21.03
N GLN A 221 5.66 36.20 22.11
CA GLN A 221 6.68 37.00 22.77
C GLN A 221 7.31 36.15 23.88
N CYS A 222 8.25 35.29 23.52
CA CYS A 222 9.12 34.63 24.49
C CYS A 222 10.36 35.50 24.72
N ASN A 223 10.49 36.01 25.95
CA ASN A 223 11.66 36.65 26.57
C ASN A 223 12.96 36.63 25.73
N ASN A 224 13.27 37.79 25.13
CA ASN A 224 14.60 38.28 24.74
C ASN A 224 15.69 37.25 24.36
N LYS A 225 15.39 36.34 23.43
CA LYS A 225 16.39 35.77 22.53
C LYS A 225 15.77 35.60 21.15
N THR A 226 16.18 36.49 20.25
CA THR A 226 16.00 36.34 18.80
C THR A 226 16.51 34.96 18.41
N ILE A 227 15.62 34.04 18.06
CA ILE A 227 16.00 32.75 17.47
C ILE A 227 16.43 33.07 16.05
N ILE A 228 17.73 33.33 15.88
CA ILE A 228 18.36 33.33 14.58
C ILE A 228 18.19 31.91 14.04
N ILE A 229 17.43 31.76 12.96
CA ILE A 229 17.29 30.51 12.23
C ILE A 229 18.63 30.26 11.53
N HIS A 230 19.60 29.74 12.28
CA HIS A 230 20.73 29.06 11.67
C HIS A 230 20.19 27.83 10.94
N ASN A 231 20.70 27.58 9.74
CA ASN A 231 20.39 26.43 8.88
C ASN A 231 20.65 25.09 9.60
N ASN A 232 19.75 24.68 10.50
CA ASN A 232 19.77 23.36 11.12
C ASN A 232 18.99 22.42 10.20
N GLU A 233 19.70 21.49 9.56
CA GLU A 233 19.15 20.59 8.55
C GLU A 233 18.03 19.70 9.11
N TRP A 234 16.82 19.91 8.62
CA TRP A 234 15.70 19.00 8.84
C TRP A 234 15.87 17.72 8.01
N ILE A 235 15.68 16.57 8.63
CA ILE A 235 15.73 15.27 7.95
C ILE A 235 14.30 14.82 7.67
N SER A 236 14.00 14.48 6.42
CA SER A 236 12.71 13.88 6.06
C SER A 236 12.68 12.39 6.41
N LEU A 237 11.63 11.96 7.09
CA LEU A 237 11.39 10.62 7.58
C LEU A 237 10.05 10.11 7.04
N GLN A 238 10.10 9.07 6.22
CA GLN A 238 8.90 8.54 5.56
C GLN A 238 8.29 7.40 6.37
N THR A 239 7.03 7.55 6.73
CA THR A 239 6.26 6.52 7.46
C THR A 239 5.18 5.86 6.60
N ARG A 240 4.69 6.55 5.56
CA ARG A 240 3.50 6.16 4.76
C ARG A 240 2.24 5.92 5.61
N CYS A 241 2.16 6.60 6.75
CA CYS A 241 0.94 6.73 7.53
C CYS A 241 0.19 7.99 7.07
N PRO A 242 -1.05 7.88 6.54
CA PRO A 242 -1.79 9.03 6.01
C PRO A 242 -2.36 9.96 7.09
N HIS A 243 -2.16 9.65 8.38
CA HIS A 243 -2.61 10.49 9.48
C HIS A 243 -1.41 11.21 10.10
N PRO A 244 -1.18 12.52 9.84
CA PRO A 244 0.05 13.23 10.20
C PRO A 244 0.44 13.12 11.69
N TYR A 245 -0.54 13.24 12.59
CA TYR A 245 -0.31 13.08 14.02
C TYR A 245 0.23 11.67 14.36
N THR A 246 -0.43 10.62 13.87
CA THR A 246 0.02 9.23 14.08
C THR A 246 1.34 8.96 13.34
N ALA A 247 1.59 9.60 12.20
CA ALA A 247 2.85 9.49 11.47
C ALA A 247 4.04 9.94 12.35
N VAL A 248 3.90 11.05 13.08
CA VAL A 248 4.93 11.50 14.02
C VAL A 248 5.14 10.52 15.17
N GLN A 249 4.06 10.01 15.76
CA GLN A 249 4.14 9.01 16.83
C GLN A 249 4.84 7.72 16.35
N ILE A 250 4.49 7.23 15.16
CA ILE A 250 5.15 6.09 14.52
C ILE A 250 6.65 6.39 14.32
N CYS A 251 6.98 7.58 13.83
CA CYS A 251 8.36 7.99 13.58
C CYS A 251 9.19 8.02 14.88
N SER A 252 8.65 8.61 15.95
CA SER A 252 9.26 8.62 17.29
C SER A 252 9.51 7.18 17.78
N CYS A 253 8.51 6.31 17.68
CA CYS A 253 8.61 4.91 18.09
C CYS A 253 9.72 4.17 17.32
N ILE A 254 9.75 4.28 15.99
CA ILE A 254 10.76 3.63 15.15
C ILE A 254 12.17 4.10 15.54
N LEU A 255 12.38 5.40 15.76
CA LEU A 255 13.69 5.93 16.16
C LEU A 255 14.12 5.46 17.55
N LYS A 256 13.21 5.37 18.52
CA LYS A 256 13.49 4.83 19.85
C LYS A 256 13.90 3.35 19.78
N ILE A 257 13.18 2.55 18.99
CA ILE A 257 13.49 1.13 18.77
C ILE A 257 14.84 0.98 18.07
N LYS A 258 15.11 1.80 17.06
CA LYS A 258 16.40 1.84 16.36
C LYS A 258 17.56 2.13 17.31
N ASN A 259 17.41 3.10 18.21
CA ASN A 259 18.45 3.43 19.20
C ASN A 259 18.71 2.31 20.21
N LYS A 260 17.71 1.45 20.46
CA LYS A 260 17.87 0.23 21.27
C LYS A 260 18.53 -0.93 20.51
N GLY A 261 18.76 -0.78 19.20
CA GLY A 261 19.29 -1.85 18.37
C GLY A 261 18.28 -2.99 18.10
N ASP A 262 16.99 -2.74 18.32
CA ASP A 262 15.90 -3.71 18.15
C ASP A 262 15.07 -3.41 16.89
N SER A 263 14.00 -4.17 16.67
CA SER A 263 13.06 -4.00 15.57
C SER A 263 11.60 -4.05 16.02
N ILE A 264 10.70 -3.57 15.17
CA ILE A 264 9.26 -3.55 15.46
C ILE A 264 8.42 -3.85 14.21
N GLY A 265 7.31 -4.54 14.42
CA GLY A 265 6.32 -4.87 13.40
C GLY A 265 5.13 -3.91 13.39
N GLY A 266 4.08 -4.26 12.68
CA GLY A 266 2.90 -3.41 12.51
C GLY A 266 1.91 -3.95 11.50
N ILE A 267 0.96 -3.12 11.11
CA ILE A 267 -0.11 -3.47 10.18
C ILE A 267 -0.14 -2.46 9.03
N ALA A 268 -0.32 -2.95 7.81
CA ALA A 268 -0.61 -2.14 6.64
C ALA A 268 -2.02 -2.46 6.12
N THR A 269 -2.78 -1.44 5.79
CA THR A 269 -4.11 -1.56 5.14
C THR A 269 -3.94 -1.44 3.63
N CYS A 270 -4.78 -2.15 2.87
CA CYS A 270 -4.89 -2.01 1.43
C CYS A 270 -6.35 -1.98 1.01
N VAL A 271 -6.64 -1.09 0.06
CA VAL A 271 -7.97 -0.87 -0.51
C VAL A 271 -7.86 -0.96 -2.04
N ILE A 272 -8.66 -1.84 -2.64
CA ILE A 272 -8.83 -1.98 -4.09
C ILE A 272 -10.16 -1.35 -4.46
N GLN A 273 -10.11 -0.21 -5.15
CA GLN A 273 -11.28 0.52 -5.61
C GLN A 273 -11.66 0.12 -7.04
N ASN A 274 -12.95 0.25 -7.36
CA ASN A 274 -13.53 0.00 -8.69
C ASN A 274 -13.24 -1.39 -9.25
N ILE A 275 -13.04 -2.39 -8.40
CA ILE A 275 -12.97 -3.77 -8.87
C ILE A 275 -14.30 -4.12 -9.58
N PRO A 276 -14.29 -4.76 -10.77
CA PRO A 276 -15.50 -5.23 -11.39
C PRO A 276 -16.26 -6.20 -10.47
N ILE A 277 -17.57 -6.29 -10.64
CA ILE A 277 -18.42 -7.28 -9.96
C ILE A 277 -18.15 -8.64 -10.61
N GLY A 278 -18.01 -9.69 -9.80
CA GLY A 278 -17.87 -11.05 -10.33
C GLY A 278 -16.43 -11.52 -10.56
N ILE A 279 -15.43 -10.83 -10.01
CA ILE A 279 -14.03 -11.27 -10.05
C ILE A 279 -13.80 -12.30 -8.95
N GLY A 280 -13.37 -13.50 -9.34
CA GLY A 280 -13.13 -14.62 -8.45
C GLY A 280 -14.09 -15.77 -8.64
N GLU A 281 -13.89 -16.80 -7.84
CA GLU A 281 -14.57 -18.08 -7.96
C GLU A 281 -15.10 -18.53 -6.59
N PRO A 282 -16.17 -19.35 -6.53
CA PRO A 282 -16.81 -19.68 -5.28
C PRO A 282 -16.10 -20.74 -4.42
N ILE A 283 -15.19 -21.53 -4.99
CA ILE A 283 -14.62 -22.72 -4.34
C ILE A 283 -13.10 -22.66 -4.33
N PHE A 284 -12.47 -22.94 -5.47
CA PHE A 284 -11.04 -22.79 -5.71
C PHE A 284 -10.81 -21.48 -6.46
N ASP A 285 -9.64 -20.85 -6.30
CA ASP A 285 -9.34 -19.55 -6.91
C ASP A 285 -10.25 -18.40 -6.45
N LYS A 286 -10.72 -18.46 -5.19
CA LYS A 286 -11.36 -17.33 -4.50
C LYS A 286 -10.46 -16.10 -4.54
N LEU A 287 -11.04 -14.92 -4.72
CA LEU A 287 -10.28 -13.65 -4.77
C LEU A 287 -9.43 -13.43 -3.51
N GLU A 288 -10.00 -13.64 -2.32
CA GLU A 288 -9.31 -13.54 -1.04
C GLU A 288 -8.24 -14.63 -0.85
N SER A 289 -8.42 -15.81 -1.46
CA SER A 289 -7.44 -16.90 -1.41
C SER A 289 -6.22 -16.56 -2.27
N GLU A 290 -6.42 -16.07 -3.49
CA GLU A 290 -5.34 -15.69 -4.41
C GLU A 290 -4.61 -14.42 -3.91
N LEU A 291 -5.34 -13.43 -3.38
CA LEU A 291 -4.75 -12.29 -2.66
C LEU A 291 -3.95 -12.78 -1.45
N GLY A 292 -4.53 -13.63 -0.61
CA GLY A 292 -3.87 -14.18 0.57
C GLY A 292 -2.58 -14.91 0.22
N LYS A 293 -2.58 -15.72 -0.84
CA LYS A 293 -1.40 -16.44 -1.33
C LYS A 293 -0.26 -15.52 -1.74
N VAL A 294 -0.53 -14.48 -2.54
CA VAL A 294 0.54 -13.54 -2.94
C VAL A 294 1.00 -12.69 -1.78
N ILE A 295 0.08 -12.15 -0.98
CA ILE A 295 0.42 -11.26 0.14
C ILE A 295 1.18 -12.02 1.23
N LEU A 296 0.73 -13.21 1.64
CA LEU A 296 1.47 -14.03 2.63
C LEU A 296 2.84 -14.51 2.11
N SER A 297 3.07 -14.51 0.79
CA SER A 297 4.39 -14.80 0.21
C SER A 297 5.38 -13.63 0.29
N ILE A 298 4.93 -12.43 0.68
CA ILE A 298 5.82 -11.28 0.90
C ILE A 298 6.60 -11.53 2.21
N PRO A 299 7.94 -11.37 2.20
CA PRO A 299 8.74 -11.59 3.41
C PRO A 299 8.23 -10.80 4.61
N ALA A 300 8.22 -11.45 5.77
CA ALA A 300 7.77 -10.93 7.07
C ALA A 300 6.26 -10.68 7.25
N ILE A 301 5.41 -10.88 6.22
CA ILE A 301 3.96 -10.95 6.45
C ILE A 301 3.62 -12.27 7.14
N LYS A 302 2.82 -12.20 8.21
CA LYS A 302 2.43 -13.34 9.05
C LYS A 302 0.93 -13.57 9.13
N GLY A 303 0.13 -12.60 8.71
CA GLY A 303 -1.32 -12.70 8.67
C GLY A 303 -1.91 -11.74 7.65
N ILE A 304 -3.09 -12.08 7.18
CA ILE A 304 -3.94 -11.24 6.33
C ILE A 304 -5.38 -11.40 6.82
N GLU A 305 -6.14 -10.30 6.84
CA GLU A 305 -7.55 -10.30 7.16
C GLU A 305 -8.31 -9.40 6.17
N PHE A 306 -9.58 -9.71 5.89
CA PHE A 306 -10.42 -9.01 4.92
C PHE A 306 -11.66 -8.41 5.60
N GLY A 307 -12.08 -7.22 5.17
CA GLY A 307 -13.31 -6.59 5.67
C GLY A 307 -13.26 -6.29 7.17
N SER A 308 -14.20 -6.85 7.95
CA SER A 308 -14.20 -6.82 9.42
C SER A 308 -13.06 -7.66 10.02
N GLY A 309 -12.47 -8.55 9.23
CA GLY A 309 -11.32 -9.36 9.61
C GLY A 309 -11.59 -10.28 10.80
N PHE A 310 -10.61 -10.40 11.69
CA PHE A 310 -10.81 -11.15 12.93
C PHE A 310 -11.85 -10.49 13.86
N ASN A 311 -12.16 -9.20 13.71
CA ASN A 311 -13.21 -8.57 14.52
C ASN A 311 -14.60 -9.15 14.21
N GLY A 312 -14.82 -9.62 12.97
CA GLY A 312 -16.08 -10.24 12.56
C GLY A 312 -16.45 -11.48 13.35
N SER A 313 -15.49 -12.21 13.94
CA SER A 313 -15.78 -13.40 14.75
C SER A 313 -16.42 -13.09 16.11
N TYR A 314 -16.44 -11.82 16.52
CA TYR A 314 -17.08 -11.37 17.76
C TYR A 314 -18.45 -10.74 17.53
N MET A 315 -18.90 -10.61 16.27
CA MET A 315 -20.15 -9.95 15.90
C MET A 315 -21.29 -10.94 15.72
N LEU A 316 -22.52 -10.51 16.02
CA LEU A 316 -23.70 -11.26 15.64
C LEU A 316 -23.96 -11.15 14.13
N GLY A 317 -24.63 -12.15 13.55
CA GLY A 317 -25.01 -12.11 12.14
C GLY A 317 -25.88 -10.89 11.79
N SER A 318 -26.72 -10.43 12.71
CA SER A 318 -27.53 -9.20 12.55
C SER A 318 -26.70 -7.91 12.45
N GLU A 319 -25.47 -7.91 12.98
CA GLU A 319 -24.54 -6.78 12.96
C GLU A 319 -23.55 -6.88 11.80
N HIS A 320 -23.13 -8.11 11.49
CA HIS A 320 -22.13 -8.38 10.47
C HIS A 320 -22.69 -8.36 9.04
N ASN A 321 -23.92 -8.82 8.84
CA ASN A 321 -24.48 -8.99 7.50
C ASN A 321 -24.63 -7.65 6.78
N ASP A 322 -23.93 -7.52 5.65
CA ASP A 322 -24.00 -6.34 4.79
C ASP A 322 -25.33 -6.33 4.01
N LEU A 323 -26.24 -5.45 4.42
CA LEU A 323 -27.57 -5.35 3.80
C LEU A 323 -27.47 -4.80 2.37
N PHE A 324 -28.12 -5.46 1.42
CA PHE A 324 -28.21 -5.00 0.04
C PHE A 324 -29.21 -3.85 -0.13
N ALA A 325 -28.88 -2.91 -1.00
CA ALA A 325 -29.72 -1.82 -1.46
C ALA A 325 -29.60 -1.69 -3.00
N PRO A 326 -30.65 -1.24 -3.69
CA PRO A 326 -30.55 -0.95 -5.12
C PRO A 326 -29.53 0.16 -5.35
N LEU A 327 -28.72 0.04 -6.40
CA LEU A 327 -27.88 1.13 -6.88
C LEU A 327 -28.80 2.21 -7.47
N GLU A 328 -29.11 3.26 -6.69
CA GLU A 328 -30.01 4.33 -7.12
C GLU A 328 -29.41 5.10 -8.31
N LYS A 329 -30.23 5.34 -9.35
CA LYS A 329 -29.92 6.27 -10.44
C LYS A 329 -29.92 7.68 -9.83
N ASN A 330 -28.75 8.34 -9.78
CA ASN A 330 -28.55 9.70 -9.26
C ASN A 330 -28.75 9.91 -7.75
N LYS A 331 -27.74 9.53 -6.96
CA LYS A 331 -27.32 10.24 -5.72
C LYS A 331 -25.80 10.29 -5.56
N THR A 332 -25.06 10.62 -6.62
CA THR A 332 -23.66 11.07 -6.48
C THR A 332 -23.63 12.58 -6.22
N LYS A 333 -23.93 12.93 -4.96
CA LYS A 333 -23.34 14.02 -4.14
C LYS A 333 -24.31 14.32 -2.98
N ASN A 334 -23.81 14.20 -1.75
CA ASN A 334 -24.34 14.81 -0.51
C ASN A 334 -25.51 14.15 0.28
N SER A 335 -25.93 12.90 0.06
CA SER A 335 -27.02 12.34 0.90
C SER A 335 -26.60 11.58 2.17
N TYR A 336 -25.33 11.19 2.34
CA TYR A 336 -24.85 10.58 3.60
C TYR A 336 -24.45 11.61 4.67
N LEU A 337 -24.49 12.91 4.34
CA LEU A 337 -24.26 14.00 5.30
C LEU A 337 -25.54 14.48 6.01
N ASN A 338 -26.73 14.05 5.58
CA ASN A 338 -28.00 14.62 6.07
C ASN A 338 -28.81 13.72 7.02
N GLU A 339 -28.44 12.44 7.20
CA GLU A 339 -29.14 11.55 8.14
C GLU A 339 -28.44 11.40 9.51
N GLU A 340 -27.23 11.95 9.68
CA GLU A 340 -26.53 11.94 10.99
C GLU A 340 -27.14 12.90 12.03
N ASN A 341 -27.98 13.86 11.62
CA ASN A 341 -28.54 14.88 12.53
C ASN A 341 -29.78 14.44 13.33
N LYS A 342 -30.19 13.16 13.30
CA LYS A 342 -31.35 12.68 14.08
C LYS A 342 -31.07 11.60 15.12
N CYS A 343 -29.89 10.97 15.15
CA CYS A 343 -29.59 9.90 16.12
C CYS A 343 -28.47 10.22 17.12
N VAL A 344 -27.90 11.43 17.11
CA VAL A 344 -26.81 11.82 18.03
C VAL A 344 -27.33 12.45 19.35
N ASN A 345 -28.63 12.72 19.50
CA ASN A 345 -29.17 13.43 20.66
C ASN A 345 -29.51 12.56 21.89
N SER A 346 -29.16 11.27 21.91
CA SER A 346 -29.35 10.45 23.10
C SER A 346 -28.15 9.54 23.33
N ASN A 347 -27.12 10.10 23.96
CA ASN A 347 -26.11 9.47 24.84
C ASN A 347 -24.73 10.16 24.72
N ILE A 348 -24.70 11.49 24.81
CA ILE A 348 -23.47 12.24 25.07
C ILE A 348 -23.47 12.56 26.57
N ASN A 349 -22.88 11.66 27.36
CA ASN A 349 -22.35 11.92 28.69
C ASN A 349 -21.47 10.73 29.06
N GLU A 350 -20.35 10.58 28.36
CA GLU A 350 -19.08 9.99 28.83
C GLU A 350 -18.15 9.80 27.62
N ILE A 351 -17.11 10.64 27.54
CA ILE A 351 -15.73 10.39 27.06
C ILE A 351 -15.12 11.76 26.71
N LYS A 352 -14.11 12.14 27.49
CA LYS A 352 -13.29 13.33 27.29
C LYS A 352 -12.29 13.09 26.14
N GLU A 353 -12.66 13.44 24.92
CA GLU A 353 -11.73 13.59 23.77
C GLU A 353 -12.14 14.80 22.91
N GLU A 354 -12.23 15.98 23.54
CA GLU A 354 -12.85 17.18 22.92
C GLU A 354 -11.93 18.05 22.05
N HIS A 355 -10.73 17.59 21.66
CA HIS A 355 -9.81 18.44 20.89
C HIS A 355 -9.21 17.85 19.60
N GLN A 356 -9.62 16.66 19.14
CA GLN A 356 -9.03 16.05 17.93
C GLN A 356 -9.94 16.00 16.70
N TYR A 357 -11.25 16.26 16.85
CA TYR A 357 -12.21 16.08 15.75
C TYR A 357 -12.52 17.37 14.95
N GLU A 358 -12.46 18.53 15.60
CA GLU A 358 -12.80 19.83 14.97
C GLU A 358 -11.76 20.30 13.93
N GLN A 359 -10.52 19.82 14.01
CA GLN A 359 -9.44 20.21 13.11
C GLN A 359 -9.54 19.51 11.74
N VAL A 360 -10.04 18.27 11.72
CA VAL A 360 -10.28 17.49 10.49
C VAL A 360 -11.56 17.94 9.77
N LYS A 361 -12.62 18.30 10.52
CA LYS A 361 -13.85 18.84 9.93
C LYS A 361 -13.63 20.20 9.26
N LYS A 362 -12.91 21.12 9.91
CA LYS A 362 -12.66 22.47 9.34
C LYS A 362 -11.82 22.48 8.07
N GLU A 363 -10.98 21.48 7.82
CA GLU A 363 -10.12 21.45 6.62
C GLU A 363 -10.73 20.66 5.45
N LEU A 364 -11.74 19.81 5.70
CA LEU A 364 -12.54 19.18 4.64
C LEU A 364 -13.65 20.09 4.10
N GLU A 365 -14.05 21.12 4.85
CA GLU A 365 -15.09 22.09 4.44
C GLU A 365 -14.56 23.32 3.66
N ILE A 366 -13.24 23.53 3.57
CA ILE A 366 -12.65 24.73 2.92
C ILE A 366 -12.65 24.68 1.38
N ASN A 367 -12.99 23.55 0.74
CA ASN A 367 -13.04 23.47 -0.73
C ASN A 367 -14.43 23.64 -1.35
N ASN A 368 -15.42 24.18 -0.62
CA ASN A 368 -16.72 24.54 -1.19
C ASN A 368 -17.15 25.95 -0.78
N THR A 369 -16.57 26.97 -1.39
CA THR A 369 -17.27 28.26 -1.56
C THR A 369 -17.00 28.85 -2.94
N ASN A 370 -18.13 28.98 -3.66
CA ASN A 370 -18.40 29.69 -4.90
C ASN A 370 -17.43 30.82 -5.27
N ASP A 371 -16.91 30.75 -6.50
CA ASP A 371 -16.71 31.94 -7.32
C ASP A 371 -17.03 31.63 -8.79
N ASP A 372 -18.33 31.60 -9.07
CA ASP A 372 -18.90 31.76 -10.40
C ASP A 372 -18.64 33.20 -10.87
N LYS A 373 -17.61 33.41 -11.69
CA LYS A 373 -17.62 34.22 -12.94
C LYS A 373 -16.19 34.56 -13.38
N LYS A 374 -15.95 34.32 -14.68
CA LYS A 374 -14.80 34.73 -15.52
C LYS A 374 -13.53 33.86 -15.43
N LYS A 375 -13.47 32.85 -16.30
CA LYS A 375 -12.43 32.76 -17.35
C LYS A 375 -12.85 31.78 -18.44
N LYS A 376 -13.46 32.36 -19.47
CA LYS A 376 -13.59 31.76 -20.80
C LYS A 376 -12.22 31.85 -21.48
N LYS A 377 -11.90 30.84 -22.28
CA LYS A 377 -10.90 30.79 -23.39
C LYS A 377 -9.57 30.07 -23.09
N PHE A 378 -9.23 29.18 -24.04
CA PHE A 378 -8.02 28.36 -24.24
C PHE A 378 -7.96 26.97 -23.59
N CYS A 379 -8.51 25.96 -24.28
CA CYS A 379 -7.74 25.06 -25.17
C CYS A 379 -8.72 24.04 -25.78
N GLU A 380 -9.19 24.31 -26.99
CA GLU A 380 -9.81 23.31 -27.86
C GLU A 380 -8.66 22.48 -28.47
N ASN A 381 -8.60 21.20 -28.13
CA ASN A 381 -7.95 20.21 -29.00
C ASN A 381 -9.07 19.31 -29.51
N GLU A 382 -9.44 19.54 -30.76
CA GLU A 382 -10.32 18.68 -31.54
C GLU A 382 -9.67 17.30 -31.65
N TYR A 383 -10.26 16.30 -31.01
CA TYR A 383 -10.08 14.90 -31.39
C TYR A 383 -11.30 14.51 -32.24
N GLU A 384 -11.17 14.66 -33.55
CA GLU A 384 -12.00 13.91 -34.50
C GLU A 384 -11.64 12.43 -34.38
N GLY A 385 -12.53 11.66 -33.76
CA GLY A 385 -12.32 10.23 -33.50
C GLY A 385 -13.63 9.46 -33.59
N LYS A 386 -14.04 9.17 -34.83
CA LYS A 386 -14.91 8.07 -35.30
C LYS A 386 -15.95 7.52 -34.30
N ASN A 387 -17.22 7.72 -34.68
CA ASN A 387 -18.37 6.93 -34.26
C ASN A 387 -18.08 5.42 -34.31
N ILE A 388 -17.68 4.85 -33.18
CA ILE A 388 -17.84 3.43 -32.90
C ILE A 388 -19.18 3.34 -32.17
N SER A 389 -20.18 2.79 -32.86
CA SER A 389 -21.49 2.52 -32.29
C SER A 389 -21.35 1.58 -31.08
N ASN A 390 -21.27 2.16 -29.88
CA ASN A 390 -21.23 1.44 -28.62
C ASN A 390 -22.60 0.81 -28.36
N LYS A 391 -22.76 -0.44 -28.79
CA LYS A 391 -23.97 -1.23 -28.59
C LYS A 391 -23.67 -2.43 -27.70
N TYR A 392 -23.22 -2.22 -26.46
CA TYR A 392 -22.93 -3.35 -25.55
C TYR A 392 -23.20 -3.06 -24.06
N CYS A 393 -24.39 -3.42 -23.60
CA CYS A 393 -24.60 -4.24 -22.40
C CYS A 393 -26.01 -4.84 -22.48
N THR A 394 -26.13 -6.11 -22.86
CA THR A 394 -27.40 -6.85 -22.70
C THR A 394 -27.21 -7.97 -21.69
N MET A 395 -26.98 -7.62 -20.43
CA MET A 395 -27.82 -8.27 -19.42
C MET A 395 -29.23 -7.78 -19.72
N SER A 396 -30.18 -8.69 -19.94
CA SER A 396 -31.58 -8.32 -20.07
C SER A 396 -31.93 -7.28 -19.00
N ASN A 397 -32.53 -6.16 -19.39
CA ASN A 397 -32.97 -5.00 -18.57
C ASN A 397 -33.88 -5.32 -17.35
N LYS A 398 -33.87 -6.54 -16.82
CA LYS A 398 -34.71 -7.01 -15.71
C LYS A 398 -34.09 -6.87 -14.32
N HIS A 399 -32.77 -6.85 -14.17
CA HIS A 399 -32.14 -6.84 -12.83
C HIS A 399 -31.37 -5.54 -12.58
N LYS A 400 -31.81 -4.79 -11.56
CA LYS A 400 -31.07 -3.64 -11.04
C LYS A 400 -29.79 -4.13 -10.34
N LEU A 401 -28.67 -3.44 -10.55
CA LEU A 401 -27.47 -3.69 -9.74
C LEU A 401 -27.74 -3.35 -8.28
N LEU A 402 -27.18 -4.16 -7.38
CA LEU A 402 -27.26 -3.97 -5.93
C LEU A 402 -25.89 -3.56 -5.40
N ILE A 403 -25.90 -2.74 -4.36
CA ILE A 403 -24.73 -2.42 -3.53
C ILE A 403 -25.04 -2.77 -2.08
N THR A 404 -24.03 -2.88 -1.23
CA THR A 404 -24.25 -3.07 0.20
C THR A 404 -24.22 -1.74 0.94
N LYS A 405 -24.99 -1.62 2.03
CA LYS A 405 -25.03 -0.43 2.89
C LYS A 405 -23.80 -0.29 3.80
N SER A 406 -23.17 -1.41 4.12
CA SER A 406 -21.93 -1.54 4.87
C SER A 406 -20.96 -2.45 4.10
N ASN A 407 -19.71 -2.58 4.56
CA ASN A 407 -18.70 -3.40 3.89
C ASN A 407 -17.91 -4.29 4.86
N ASN A 408 -18.60 -4.92 5.80
CA ASN A 408 -18.02 -5.89 6.74
C ASN A 408 -17.39 -7.09 6.03
N CYS A 409 -17.90 -7.48 4.85
CA CYS A 409 -17.32 -8.52 4.01
C CYS A 409 -16.03 -8.08 3.29
N GLY A 410 -15.70 -6.78 3.30
CA GLY A 410 -14.50 -6.26 2.65
C GLY A 410 -14.52 -6.42 1.15
N GLY A 411 -15.69 -6.21 0.52
CA GLY A 411 -15.88 -6.24 -0.93
C GLY A 411 -15.88 -7.61 -1.57
N ILE A 412 -15.85 -8.69 -0.78
CA ILE A 412 -15.82 -10.06 -1.26
C ILE A 412 -16.89 -10.90 -0.56
N LEU A 413 -17.75 -11.54 -1.34
CA LEU A 413 -18.74 -12.50 -0.85
C LEU A 413 -18.56 -13.83 -1.57
N ALA A 414 -18.45 -14.91 -0.80
CA ALA A 414 -18.27 -16.26 -1.30
C ALA A 414 -17.15 -16.37 -2.35
N GLY A 415 -16.00 -15.72 -2.15
CA GLY A 415 -14.89 -15.80 -3.09
C GLY A 415 -14.90 -14.79 -4.24
N ILE A 416 -15.96 -13.97 -4.35
CA ILE A 416 -16.27 -13.18 -5.53
C ILE A 416 -16.44 -11.70 -5.15
N SER A 417 -15.87 -10.80 -5.95
CA SER A 417 -16.01 -9.36 -5.73
C SER A 417 -17.45 -8.87 -5.87
N THR A 418 -17.88 -8.05 -4.91
CA THR A 418 -19.23 -7.44 -4.90
C THR A 418 -19.30 -6.13 -5.70
N GLY A 419 -18.14 -5.57 -6.07
CA GLY A 419 -17.99 -4.23 -6.65
C GLY A 419 -17.71 -3.13 -5.63
N ASN A 420 -17.92 -3.38 -4.34
CA ASN A 420 -17.44 -2.48 -3.28
C ASN A 420 -15.91 -2.49 -3.22
N ASN A 421 -15.34 -1.55 -2.47
CA ASN A 421 -13.92 -1.58 -2.15
C ASN A 421 -13.54 -2.94 -1.54
N VAL A 422 -12.53 -3.60 -2.10
CA VAL A 422 -11.93 -4.77 -1.44
C VAL A 422 -10.94 -4.25 -0.42
N ILE A 423 -11.14 -4.62 0.85
CA ILE A 423 -10.33 -4.13 1.97
C ILE A 423 -9.64 -5.31 2.63
N PHE A 424 -8.33 -5.22 2.76
CA PHE A 424 -7.56 -6.18 3.57
C PHE A 424 -6.46 -5.51 4.37
N ARG A 425 -6.08 -6.14 5.48
CA ARG A 425 -5.01 -5.71 6.36
C ARG A 425 -3.97 -6.81 6.48
N SER A 426 -2.71 -6.43 6.37
CA SER A 426 -1.56 -7.33 6.44
C SER A 426 -0.83 -7.13 7.76
N ALA A 427 -0.57 -8.22 8.50
CA ALA A 427 0.21 -8.20 9.73
C ALA A 427 1.68 -8.51 9.42
N ILE A 428 2.56 -7.55 9.71
CA ILE A 428 4.00 -7.63 9.44
C ILE A 428 4.73 -7.84 10.78
N LYS A 429 5.53 -8.91 10.88
CA LYS A 429 6.35 -9.16 12.07
C LYS A 429 7.56 -8.21 12.15
N PRO A 430 8.17 -8.03 13.34
CA PRO A 430 9.47 -7.37 13.48
C PRO A 430 10.55 -8.00 12.59
N VAL A 431 11.53 -7.18 12.21
CA VAL A 431 12.66 -7.61 11.37
C VAL A 431 13.59 -8.52 12.18
N SER A 432 13.90 -9.68 11.64
CA SER A 432 14.66 -10.69 12.38
C SER A 432 16.13 -10.36 12.63
N SER A 433 16.73 -9.46 11.83
CA SER A 433 18.11 -9.03 12.01
C SER A 433 18.20 -7.84 12.97
N ILE A 434 18.62 -8.08 14.22
CA ILE A 434 18.75 -7.07 15.29
C ILE A 434 20.19 -7.01 15.82
N GLN A 435 20.53 -5.88 16.47
CA GLN A 435 21.88 -5.62 17.02
C GLN A 435 22.04 -6.06 18.48
N ILE A 436 20.96 -6.58 19.08
CA ILE A 436 20.95 -7.19 20.40
C ILE A 436 21.53 -8.61 20.27
N GLU A 437 22.51 -8.92 21.13
CA GLU A 437 23.10 -10.24 21.19
C GLU A 437 22.10 -11.26 21.75
N LYS A 438 22.01 -12.41 21.09
CA LYS A 438 21.10 -13.51 21.46
C LYS A 438 21.83 -14.83 21.43
N GLU A 439 21.52 -15.70 22.38
CA GLU A 439 21.91 -17.10 22.34
C GLU A 439 21.13 -17.83 21.26
N THR A 440 21.82 -18.67 20.51
CA THR A 440 21.27 -19.50 19.44
C THR A 440 22.17 -20.71 19.22
N SER A 441 21.95 -21.45 18.13
CA SER A 441 22.78 -22.59 17.77
C SER A 441 23.26 -22.44 16.33
N ASP A 442 24.46 -22.93 16.05
CA ASP A 442 24.98 -23.02 14.70
C ASP A 442 24.30 -24.17 13.92
N PHE A 443 24.73 -24.39 12.66
CA PHE A 443 24.17 -25.49 11.86
C PHE A 443 24.54 -26.89 12.35
N GLU A 444 25.54 -27.04 13.23
CA GLU A 444 25.98 -28.33 13.77
C GLU A 444 25.30 -28.67 15.12
N GLY A 445 24.55 -27.74 15.69
CA GLY A 445 23.83 -27.93 16.95
C GLY A 445 24.58 -27.37 18.17
N GLU A 446 25.73 -26.74 17.97
CA GLU A 446 26.51 -26.16 19.06
C GLU A 446 25.96 -24.79 19.47
N LEU A 447 25.92 -24.52 20.77
CA LEU A 447 25.44 -23.26 21.31
C LEU A 447 26.43 -22.12 21.01
N CYS A 448 25.90 -20.99 20.54
CA CYS A 448 26.69 -19.82 20.21
C CYS A 448 25.89 -18.53 20.45
N THR A 449 26.56 -17.38 20.40
CA THR A 449 25.88 -16.08 20.39
C THR A 449 25.88 -15.47 18.99
N LEU A 450 24.78 -14.82 18.65
CA LEU A 450 24.63 -14.09 17.41
C LEU A 450 24.32 -12.63 17.71
N ARG A 451 25.10 -11.75 17.09
CA ARG A 451 24.83 -10.31 17.03
C ARG A 451 24.99 -9.85 15.60
N VAL A 452 23.88 -9.49 14.94
CA VAL A 452 23.94 -9.07 13.55
C VAL A 452 24.55 -7.66 13.47
N LYS A 453 25.74 -7.57 12.87
CA LYS A 453 26.41 -6.31 12.58
C LYS A 453 25.96 -5.81 11.22
N GLY A 454 25.74 -4.50 11.09
CA GLY A 454 25.36 -3.85 9.84
C GLY A 454 24.09 -3.03 9.93
N MET A 455 23.72 -2.44 8.80
CA MET A 455 22.55 -1.56 8.67
C MET A 455 21.36 -2.38 8.21
N HIS A 456 20.44 -2.66 9.14
CA HIS A 456 19.17 -3.33 8.88
C HIS A 456 18.01 -2.36 9.12
N ASP A 457 16.90 -2.60 8.43
CA ASP A 457 15.65 -1.93 8.73
C ASP A 457 15.22 -2.31 10.16
N CYS A 458 14.98 -1.32 11.02
CA CYS A 458 14.35 -1.55 12.32
C CYS A 458 12.82 -1.72 12.19
N CYS A 459 12.23 -1.19 11.12
CA CYS A 459 10.83 -1.36 10.77
C CYS A 459 10.69 -1.30 9.25
N ILE A 460 10.08 -2.33 8.64
CA ILE A 460 9.89 -2.41 7.18
C ILE A 460 8.57 -1.81 6.71
N LEU A 461 7.65 -1.48 7.63
CA LEU A 461 6.30 -0.97 7.31
C LEU A 461 6.33 0.21 6.34
N PRO A 462 7.22 1.21 6.47
CA PRO A 462 7.25 2.30 5.51
C PRO A 462 7.52 1.86 4.06
N ARG A 463 8.13 0.70 3.82
CA ARG A 463 8.50 0.22 2.48
C ARG A 463 7.50 -0.78 1.89
N ILE A 464 6.59 -1.29 2.72
CA ILE A 464 5.67 -2.38 2.38
C ILE A 464 4.49 -1.94 1.50
N PRO A 465 3.88 -0.74 1.65
CA PRO A 465 2.74 -0.32 0.83
C PRO A 465 2.90 -0.52 -0.69
N PRO A 466 3.97 -0.04 -1.36
CA PRO A 466 4.13 -0.27 -2.81
C PRO A 466 4.27 -1.75 -3.18
N VAL A 467 4.78 -2.59 -2.27
CA VAL A 467 4.90 -4.04 -2.49
C VAL A 467 3.54 -4.71 -2.42
N ILE A 468 2.69 -4.33 -1.45
CA ILE A 468 1.32 -4.83 -1.32
C ILE A 468 0.51 -4.42 -2.55
N GLU A 469 0.53 -3.13 -2.90
CA GLU A 469 -0.18 -2.59 -4.06
C GLU A 469 0.17 -3.35 -5.34
N ALA A 470 1.46 -3.47 -5.65
CA ALA A 470 1.94 -4.15 -6.85
C ALA A 470 1.59 -5.65 -6.84
N SER A 471 1.72 -6.31 -5.70
CA SER A 471 1.37 -7.72 -5.54
C SER A 471 -0.12 -7.96 -5.78
N SER A 472 -0.98 -7.06 -5.30
CA SER A 472 -2.42 -7.11 -5.55
C SER A 472 -2.77 -6.86 -7.02
N TYR A 473 -2.06 -5.96 -7.72
CA TYR A 473 -2.26 -5.78 -9.16
C TYR A 473 -1.94 -7.03 -9.97
N ILE A 474 -0.90 -7.79 -9.59
CA ILE A 474 -0.58 -9.07 -10.22
C ILE A 474 -1.77 -10.04 -10.09
N VAL A 475 -2.37 -10.14 -8.90
CA VAL A 475 -3.53 -11.01 -8.65
C VAL A 475 -4.74 -10.54 -9.45
N VAL A 476 -5.11 -9.27 -9.31
CA VAL A 476 -6.31 -8.71 -9.96
C VAL A 476 -6.19 -8.79 -11.48
N GLY A 477 -5.00 -8.54 -12.04
CA GLY A 477 -4.76 -8.64 -13.48
C GLY A 477 -4.97 -10.04 -14.02
N ASP A 478 -4.41 -11.05 -13.35
CA ASP A 478 -4.61 -12.45 -13.73
C ASP A 478 -6.09 -12.86 -13.60
N MET A 479 -6.75 -12.49 -12.51
CA MET A 479 -8.15 -12.84 -12.29
C MET A 479 -9.10 -12.17 -13.28
N ILE A 480 -8.83 -10.93 -13.71
CA ILE A 480 -9.58 -10.28 -14.77
C ILE A 480 -9.40 -11.03 -16.10
N LEU A 481 -8.18 -11.44 -16.46
CA LEU A 481 -7.97 -12.21 -17.69
C LEU A 481 -8.65 -13.57 -17.63
N ARG A 482 -8.62 -14.25 -16.47
CA ARG A 482 -9.38 -15.50 -16.26
C ARG A 482 -10.88 -15.25 -16.49
N GLN A 483 -11.43 -14.16 -15.97
CA GLN A 483 -12.84 -13.82 -16.14
C GLN A 483 -13.19 -13.49 -17.60
N VAL A 484 -12.39 -12.64 -18.26
CA VAL A 484 -12.57 -12.31 -19.68
C VAL A 484 -12.50 -13.56 -20.56
N SER A 485 -11.60 -14.51 -20.26
CA SER A 485 -11.48 -15.76 -21.03
C SER A 485 -12.74 -16.63 -20.96
N LYS A 486 -13.51 -16.56 -19.87
CA LYS A 486 -14.75 -17.33 -19.69
C LYS A 486 -15.94 -16.70 -20.40
N TYR A 487 -16.05 -15.38 -20.37
CA TYR A 487 -17.27 -14.67 -20.79
C TYR A 487 -17.12 -13.86 -22.09
N GLY A 488 -15.90 -13.78 -22.65
CA GLY A 488 -15.53 -12.90 -23.76
C GLY A 488 -15.39 -11.44 -23.32
N ASP A 489 -14.99 -10.56 -24.25
CA ASP A 489 -14.82 -9.11 -24.01
C ASP A 489 -16.18 -8.38 -23.88
N LYS A 490 -17.02 -8.86 -22.97
CA LYS A 490 -18.17 -8.12 -22.48
C LYS A 490 -17.63 -7.28 -21.33
N ASN A 491 -17.41 -5.98 -21.57
CA ASN A 491 -17.00 -4.98 -20.57
C ASN A 491 -17.44 -5.40 -19.16
N LEU A 492 -16.49 -5.86 -18.34
CA LEU A 492 -16.80 -6.41 -17.02
C LEU A 492 -17.51 -5.32 -16.21
N PRO A 493 -18.72 -5.58 -15.67
CA PRO A 493 -19.49 -4.55 -15.02
C PRO A 493 -18.78 -4.08 -13.75
N SER A 494 -18.43 -2.81 -13.68
CA SER A 494 -18.02 -2.13 -12.44
C SER A 494 -19.13 -1.15 -12.00
N ILE A 495 -19.16 -0.81 -10.71
CA ILE A 495 -20.07 0.23 -10.21
C ILE A 495 -19.81 1.55 -10.96
N SER A 496 -18.54 1.88 -11.19
CA SER A 496 -18.14 3.11 -11.88
C SER A 496 -18.60 3.16 -13.35
N SER A 497 -18.51 2.04 -14.08
CA SER A 497 -18.96 1.96 -15.48
C SER A 497 -20.48 2.05 -15.60
N TYR A 498 -21.23 1.51 -14.63
CA TYR A 498 -22.68 1.62 -14.61
C TYR A 498 -23.16 3.06 -14.34
N ILE A 499 -22.47 3.80 -13.47
CA ILE A 499 -22.78 5.21 -13.21
C ILE A 499 -22.54 6.06 -14.47
N LYS A 500 -21.44 5.84 -15.20
CA LYS A 500 -21.17 6.56 -16.46
C LYS A 500 -22.22 6.28 -17.53
N TYR A 501 -22.56 5.00 -17.76
CA TYR A 501 -23.54 4.60 -18.78
C TYR A 501 -24.91 5.26 -18.58
N ASN A 502 -25.38 5.41 -17.33
CA ASN A 502 -26.68 6.04 -17.06
C ASN A 502 -26.65 7.59 -17.14
N ASN A 503 -25.47 8.21 -17.12
CA ASN A 503 -25.35 9.66 -17.27
C ASN A 503 -25.30 10.10 -18.74
N ASP A 504 -24.83 9.24 -19.65
CA ASP A 504 -24.78 9.51 -21.10
C ASP A 504 -26.14 9.27 -21.81
N GLU A 505 -27.13 8.69 -21.14
CA GLU A 505 -28.50 8.47 -21.65
C GLU A 505 -29.49 9.62 -21.35
N ASN A 506 -29.05 10.75 -20.75
CA ASN A 506 -29.90 11.91 -20.44
C ASN A 506 -29.57 13.16 -21.25
#